data_AF-A0A2E0KCU2-F1
#
_entry.id   AF-A0A2E0KCU2-F1
#
_cell.length_a   1.000
_cell.length_b   1.000
_cell.length_c   1.000
_cell.angle_alpha   90.00
_cell.angle_beta   90.00
_cell.angle_gamma   90.00
#
_symmetry.space_group_name_H-M   'P 1'
#
loop_
_entity.id
_entity.type
_entity.pdbx_description
1 polymer ?
#
loop_
_entity_poly.entity_id
_entity_poly.type
_entity_poly.pdbx_seq_one_letter_code
_entity_poly.pdbx_strand_id
1 'polypeptide(L)'
;MMAVAADTSALEAERISRARQAMKEALAAINIQLPGVDSDFTDTESRADPFDGSVTLFCHWRDKYGNLTGSLQIHESGRIFAEYDVIQNHPEKAGWFIEAVSVWGDEDDLRSELRLIPLP
;
A
#
# COMPACT_ATOMS: atom_id res chain seq x y z
N MET A 1 2.06 -27.20 17.58
CA MET A 1 2.88 -26.18 16.90
C MET A 1 2.24 -25.63 15.61
N MET A 2 0.99 -25.97 15.25
CA MET A 2 0.35 -25.53 13.98
C MET A 2 -0.62 -24.33 14.10
N ALA A 3 -0.86 -23.79 15.30
CA ALA A 3 -1.82 -22.68 15.47
C ALA A 3 -1.25 -21.30 15.09
N VAL A 4 0.05 -21.07 15.29
CA VAL A 4 0.68 -19.74 15.13
C VAL A 4 0.68 -19.24 13.68
N ALA A 5 0.91 -20.12 12.69
CA ALA A 5 1.00 -19.70 11.29
C ALA A 5 -0.36 -19.26 10.70
N ALA A 6 -1.47 -19.84 11.16
CA ALA A 6 -2.81 -19.46 10.71
C ALA A 6 -3.18 -18.06 11.22
N ASP A 7 -2.86 -17.76 12.48
CA ASP A 7 -3.13 -16.46 13.12
C ASP A 7 -2.30 -15.33 12.49
N THR A 8 -1.04 -15.59 12.13
CA THR A 8 -0.19 -14.61 11.42
C THR A 8 -0.76 -14.24 10.05
N SER A 9 -1.20 -15.23 9.26
CA SER A 9 -1.76 -14.95 7.92
C SER A 9 -3.10 -14.19 7.96
N ALA A 10 -3.91 -14.40 9.00
CA ALA A 10 -5.15 -13.66 9.21
C ALA A 10 -4.89 -12.19 9.57
N LEU A 11 -3.92 -11.94 10.45
CA LEU A 11 -3.52 -10.58 10.85
C LEU A 11 -2.91 -9.81 9.67
N GLU A 12 -2.06 -10.47 8.86
CA GLU A 12 -1.51 -9.87 7.64
C GLU A 12 -2.62 -9.49 6.65
N ALA A 13 -3.62 -10.36 6.47
CA ALA A 13 -4.77 -10.06 5.60
C ALA A 13 -5.58 -8.85 6.10
N GLU A 14 -5.77 -8.73 7.41
CA GLU A 14 -6.43 -7.57 8.02
C GLU A 14 -5.63 -6.28 7.77
N ARG A 15 -4.31 -6.31 8.02
CA ARG A 15 -3.40 -5.18 7.78
C ARG A 15 -3.42 -4.75 6.31
N ILE A 16 -3.41 -5.71 5.37
CA ILE A 16 -3.55 -5.43 3.93
C ILE A 16 -4.89 -4.75 3.63
N SER A 17 -5.99 -5.27 4.20
CA SER A 17 -7.33 -4.70 4.00
C SER A 17 -7.40 -3.25 4.47
N ARG A 18 -6.82 -2.95 5.64
CA ARG A 18 -6.78 -1.60 6.21
C ARG A 18 -5.94 -0.63 5.37
N ALA A 19 -4.76 -1.07 4.91
CA ALA A 19 -3.93 -0.26 4.02
C ALA A 19 -4.65 0.08 2.71
N ARG A 20 -5.31 -0.91 2.09
CA ARG A 20 -6.16 -0.70 0.90
C ARG A 20 -7.29 0.27 1.18
N GLN A 21 -7.98 0.11 2.31
CA GLN A 21 -9.08 0.99 2.68
C GLN A 21 -8.62 2.45 2.86
N ALA A 22 -7.50 2.68 3.56
CA ALA A 22 -6.94 4.02 3.72
C ALA A 22 -6.54 4.67 2.39
N MET A 23 -5.94 3.91 1.45
CA MET A 23 -5.66 4.41 0.10
C MET A 23 -6.94 4.82 -0.63
N LYS A 24 -7.97 3.98 -0.56
CA LYS A 24 -9.26 4.26 -1.21
C LYS A 24 -9.96 5.47 -0.62
N GLU A 25 -9.90 5.67 0.69
CA GLU A 25 -10.48 6.85 1.34
C GLU A 25 -9.78 8.14 0.91
N ALA A 26 -8.44 8.13 0.84
CA ALA A 26 -7.66 9.27 0.34
C ALA A 26 -8.02 9.63 -1.12
N LEU A 27 -8.19 8.62 -1.97
CA LEU A 27 -8.57 8.80 -3.38
C LEU A 27 -10.05 9.25 -3.51
N ALA A 28 -10.95 8.64 -2.75
CA ALA A 28 -12.37 8.97 -2.78
C ALA A 28 -12.65 10.40 -2.29
N ALA A 29 -11.84 10.91 -1.36
CA ALA A 29 -11.92 12.29 -0.88
C ALA A 29 -11.74 13.34 -2.00
N ILE A 30 -11.15 12.96 -3.13
CA ILE A 30 -11.00 13.79 -4.34
C ILE A 30 -11.68 13.19 -5.56
N ASN A 31 -12.71 12.35 -5.37
CA ASN A 31 -13.51 11.75 -6.44
C ASN A 31 -12.72 10.85 -7.42
N ILE A 32 -11.64 10.21 -6.96
CA ILE A 32 -10.89 9.21 -7.73
C ILE A 32 -11.21 7.81 -7.22
N GLN A 33 -11.41 6.88 -8.16
CA GLN A 33 -11.48 5.45 -7.89
C GLN A 33 -10.38 4.74 -8.67
N LEU A 34 -9.59 3.91 -7.99
CA LEU A 34 -8.55 3.08 -8.59
C LEU A 34 -8.79 1.61 -8.26
N PRO A 35 -9.52 0.87 -9.10
CA PRO A 35 -9.79 -0.56 -8.88
C PRO A 35 -8.52 -1.41 -8.75
N GLY A 36 -7.40 -0.94 -9.31
CA GLY A 36 -6.10 -1.58 -9.22
C GLY A 36 -5.62 -1.83 -7.77
N VAL A 37 -5.99 -0.96 -6.82
CA VAL A 37 -5.62 -1.09 -5.40
C VAL A 37 -6.22 -2.36 -4.75
N ASP A 38 -7.42 -2.76 -5.17
CA ASP A 38 -8.09 -3.97 -4.66
C ASP A 38 -7.63 -5.25 -5.39
N SER A 39 -6.76 -5.14 -6.39
CA SER A 39 -6.26 -6.31 -7.13
C SER A 39 -5.30 -7.15 -6.28
N ASP A 40 -5.25 -8.44 -6.55
CA ASP A 40 -4.28 -9.35 -5.94
C ASP A 40 -2.85 -8.89 -6.25
N PHE A 41 -1.95 -9.14 -5.30
CA PHE A 41 -0.53 -8.89 -5.51
C PHE A 41 0.01 -9.82 -6.58
N THR A 42 0.91 -9.30 -7.41
CA THR A 42 1.59 -10.10 -8.44
C THR A 42 2.66 -10.98 -7.81
N ASP A 43 3.33 -10.48 -6.77
CA ASP A 43 4.31 -11.22 -6.00
C ASP A 43 4.34 -10.78 -4.53
N THR A 44 4.74 -11.71 -3.66
CA THR A 44 4.85 -11.53 -2.22
C THR A 44 6.08 -12.24 -1.69
N GLU A 45 6.82 -11.62 -0.78
CA GLU A 45 8.04 -12.17 -0.19
C GLU A 45 8.13 -11.79 1.30
N SER A 46 8.43 -12.76 2.17
CA SER A 46 8.78 -12.49 3.56
C SER A 46 10.30 -12.47 3.70
N ARG A 47 10.85 -11.37 4.19
CA ARG A 47 12.30 -11.22 4.38
C ARG A 47 12.61 -10.92 5.84
N ALA A 48 13.55 -11.69 6.40
CA ALA A 48 14.12 -11.41 7.70
C ALA A 48 15.22 -10.34 7.61
N ASP A 49 15.21 -9.39 8.52
CA ASP A 49 16.28 -8.42 8.68
C ASP A 49 17.55 -9.12 9.22
N PRO A 50 18.74 -8.90 8.62
CA PRO A 50 19.96 -9.61 9.01
C PRO A 50 20.52 -9.16 10.38
N PHE A 51 20.09 -8.02 10.91
CA PHE A 51 20.59 -7.47 12.17
C PHE A 51 19.81 -7.99 13.37
N ASP A 52 18.48 -8.00 13.33
CA ASP A 52 17.62 -8.38 14.46
C ASP A 52 16.70 -9.59 14.19
N GLY A 53 16.65 -10.09 12.94
CA GLY A 53 15.83 -11.22 12.55
C GLY A 53 14.36 -10.88 12.32
N SER A 54 13.96 -9.61 12.45
CA SER A 54 12.57 -9.21 12.29
C SER A 54 12.07 -9.46 10.87
N VAL A 55 10.84 -9.96 10.76
CA VAL A 55 10.28 -10.33 9.44
C VAL A 55 9.46 -9.18 8.88
N THR A 56 9.71 -8.85 7.61
CA THR A 56 8.85 -7.92 6.85
C THR A 56 8.24 -8.67 5.67
N LEU A 57 6.92 -8.58 5.56
CA LEU A 57 6.19 -9.02 4.37
C LEU A 57 6.23 -7.90 3.33
N PHE A 58 6.74 -8.21 2.15
CA PHE A 58 6.73 -7.37 0.97
C PHE A 58 5.66 -7.90 0.01
N CYS A 59 4.89 -7.00 -0.56
CA CYS A 59 3.87 -7.31 -1.56
C CYS A 59 3.97 -6.28 -2.70
N HIS A 60 3.87 -6.73 -3.94
CA HIS A 60 4.00 -5.87 -5.11
C HIS A 60 2.82 -5.99 -6.05
N TRP A 61 2.40 -4.84 -6.61
CA TRP A 61 1.53 -4.80 -7.77
C TRP A 61 2.36 -4.48 -9.00
N ARG A 62 2.14 -5.22 -10.08
CA ARG A 62 2.78 -4.98 -11.37
C ARG A 62 1.75 -4.85 -12.48
N ASP A 63 2.08 -4.05 -13.48
CA ASP A 63 1.29 -3.99 -14.70
C ASP A 63 1.51 -5.25 -15.57
N LYS A 64 0.76 -5.33 -16.67
CA LYS A 64 0.86 -6.43 -17.65
C LYS A 64 2.23 -6.56 -18.34
N TYR A 65 3.09 -5.54 -18.23
CA TYR A 65 4.45 -5.52 -18.75
C TYR A 65 5.50 -5.86 -17.67
N GLY A 66 5.08 -6.07 -16.42
CA GLY A 66 5.94 -6.37 -15.28
C GLY A 66 6.50 -5.15 -14.55
N ASN A 67 6.09 -3.93 -14.95
CA ASN A 67 6.51 -2.71 -14.26
C ASN A 67 5.85 -2.64 -12.90
N LEU A 68 6.58 -2.20 -11.87
CA LEU A 68 6.04 -1.99 -10.54
C LEU A 68 5.07 -0.80 -10.59
N THR A 69 3.85 -0.99 -10.11
CA THR A 69 2.82 0.06 -10.01
C THR A 69 2.39 0.33 -8.57
N GLY A 70 3.00 -0.36 -7.61
CA GLY A 70 2.75 -0.16 -6.20
C GLY A 70 3.43 -1.23 -5.36
N SER A 71 3.55 -0.95 -4.07
CA SER A 71 4.09 -1.89 -3.08
C SER A 71 3.39 -1.74 -1.74
N LEU A 72 3.39 -2.80 -0.95
CA LEU A 72 2.93 -2.81 0.43
C LEU A 72 3.94 -3.59 1.29
N GLN A 73 4.26 -3.04 2.45
CA GLN A 73 5.20 -3.58 3.40
C GLN A 73 4.53 -3.65 4.76
N ILE A 74 4.60 -4.82 5.40
CA ILE A 74 4.14 -5.03 6.77
C ILE A 74 5.33 -5.53 7.58
N HIS A 75 5.79 -4.69 8.49
CA HIS A 75 6.84 -5.07 9.44
C HIS A 75 6.25 -5.93 10.56
N GLU A 76 7.05 -6.83 11.13
CA GLU A 76 6.67 -7.65 12.28
C GLU A 76 6.11 -6.81 13.44
N SER A 77 6.65 -5.60 13.63
CA SER A 77 6.17 -4.61 14.61
C SER A 77 4.74 -4.11 14.40
N GLY A 78 4.09 -4.44 13.28
CA GLY A 78 2.78 -3.94 12.89
C GLY A 78 2.82 -2.62 12.13
N ARG A 79 4.01 -2.04 11.91
CA ARG A 79 4.16 -0.88 11.02
C ARG A 79 3.86 -1.24 9.58
N ILE A 80 3.13 -0.37 8.91
CA ILE A 80 2.70 -0.53 7.53
C ILE A 80 3.26 0.62 6.72
N PHE A 81 3.72 0.30 5.51
CA PHE A 81 3.93 1.28 4.44
C PHE A 81 3.34 0.73 3.15
N ALA A 82 2.58 1.53 2.41
CA ALA A 82 2.09 1.18 1.10
C ALA A 82 2.14 2.39 0.17
N GLU A 83 2.36 2.14 -1.11
CA GLU A 83 2.29 3.13 -2.17
C GLU A 83 1.66 2.50 -3.41
N TYR A 84 0.84 3.26 -4.12
CA TYR A 84 0.23 2.84 -5.37
C TYR A 84 0.15 3.99 -6.37
N ASP A 85 0.52 3.70 -7.61
CA ASP A 85 0.53 4.65 -8.72
C ASP A 85 -0.88 5.12 -9.08
N VAL A 86 -1.07 6.43 -9.17
CA VAL A 86 -2.33 7.08 -9.55
C VAL A 86 -2.25 7.66 -10.96
N ILE A 87 -1.14 8.34 -11.26
CA ILE A 87 -0.71 8.78 -12.60
C ILE A 87 -1.82 9.46 -13.40
N GLN A 88 -2.44 10.50 -12.83
CA GLN A 88 -3.44 11.33 -13.52
C GLN A 88 -3.52 12.76 -12.97
N ASN A 89 -4.11 13.66 -13.74
CA ASN A 89 -4.34 15.04 -13.31
C ASN A 89 -5.28 15.10 -12.10
N HIS A 90 -5.03 16.04 -11.19
CA HIS A 90 -5.91 16.27 -10.05
C HIS A 90 -7.27 16.82 -10.52
N PRO A 91 -8.40 16.17 -10.20
CA PRO A 91 -9.71 16.52 -10.77
C PRO A 91 -10.20 17.91 -10.35
N GLU A 92 -9.86 18.32 -9.12
CA GLU A 92 -10.34 19.59 -8.54
C GLU A 92 -9.27 20.68 -8.42
N LYS A 93 -8.00 20.38 -8.78
CA LYS A 93 -6.86 21.27 -8.57
C LYS A 93 -6.06 21.41 -9.87
N ALA A 94 -6.51 22.32 -10.73
CA ALA A 94 -5.87 22.57 -12.01
C ALA A 94 -4.37 22.90 -11.84
N GLY A 95 -3.54 22.41 -12.77
CA GLY A 95 -2.09 22.56 -12.71
C GLY A 95 -1.38 21.59 -11.77
N TRP A 96 -2.08 20.57 -11.23
CA TRP A 96 -1.50 19.53 -10.40
C TRP A 96 -1.75 18.14 -10.98
N PHE A 97 -0.74 17.30 -10.85
CA PHE A 97 -0.75 15.89 -11.22
C PHE A 97 -0.54 15.04 -9.97
N ILE A 98 -1.26 13.92 -9.90
CA ILE A 98 -1.16 12.97 -8.80
C ILE A 98 -0.27 11.83 -9.28
N GLU A 99 0.90 11.70 -8.67
CA GLU A 99 1.83 10.61 -8.98
C GLU A 99 1.35 9.31 -8.33
N ALA A 100 1.16 9.33 -7.02
CA ALA A 100 0.83 8.15 -6.23
C ALA A 100 -0.05 8.51 -5.02
N VAL A 101 -0.65 7.48 -4.42
CA VAL A 101 -1.20 7.51 -3.07
C VAL A 101 -0.28 6.69 -2.18
N SER A 102 0.03 7.19 -0.99
CA SER A 102 0.82 6.49 0.01
C SER A 102 0.04 6.34 1.31
N VAL A 103 0.25 5.23 2.01
CA VAL A 103 -0.26 4.96 3.36
C VAL A 103 0.90 4.56 4.26
N TRP A 104 0.93 5.05 5.48
CA TRP A 104 1.93 4.65 6.47
C TRP A 104 1.41 4.79 7.89
N GLY A 105 2.01 4.06 8.82
CA GLY A 105 1.69 4.15 10.24
C GLY A 105 1.83 2.82 10.93
N ASP A 106 1.11 2.65 12.03
CA ASP A 106 0.96 1.41 12.76
C ASP A 106 -0.51 0.94 12.76
N GLU A 107 -0.81 -0.07 13.56
CA GLU A 107 -2.17 -0.62 13.65
C GLU A 107 -3.19 0.35 14.26
N ASP A 108 -2.80 1.45 14.91
CA ASP A 108 -3.75 2.35 15.56
C ASP A 108 -3.84 3.71 14.84
N ASP A 109 -2.76 4.17 14.18
CA ASP A 109 -2.68 5.46 13.48
C ASP A 109 -2.16 5.31 12.05
N LEU A 110 -3.01 4.83 11.14
CA LEU A 110 -2.73 4.87 9.69
C LEU A 110 -3.02 6.25 9.12
N ARG A 111 -2.05 6.78 8.37
CA ARG A 111 -2.15 8.02 7.62
C ARG A 111 -2.06 7.73 6.14
N SER A 112 -2.63 8.63 5.36
CA SER A 112 -2.64 8.55 3.90
C SER A 112 -2.38 9.92 3.28
N GLU A 113 -1.66 9.97 2.18
CA GLU A 113 -1.39 11.19 1.43
C GLU A 113 -1.35 10.93 -0.07
N LEU A 114 -1.79 11.93 -0.85
CA LEU A 114 -1.59 11.97 -2.29
C LEU A 114 -0.30 12.72 -2.59
N ARG A 115 0.60 12.10 -3.35
CA ARG A 115 1.79 12.78 -3.84
C ARG A 115 1.43 13.63 -5.06
N LEU A 116 1.47 14.94 -4.87
CA LEU A 116 1.13 15.91 -5.90
C LEU A 116 2.39 16.57 -6.48
N ILE A 117 2.45 16.67 -7.80
CA ILE A 117 3.48 17.42 -8.52
C ILE A 117 2.83 18.55 -9.34
N PRO A 118 3.44 19.74 -9.41
CA PRO A 118 2.95 20.81 -10.28
C PRO A 118 3.20 20.45 -11.74
N LEU A 119 2.22 20.74 -12.59
CA LEU A 119 2.38 20.66 -14.03
C LEU A 119 3.11 21.92 -14.57
N PRO A 120 3.91 21.79 -15.65
CA PRO A 120 4.61 22.92 -16.28
C PRO A 120 3.68 24.03 -16.80
#